data_AF-A0AAJ6BFV9-F1
#
_entry.id   AF-A0AAJ6BFV9-F1
#
_cell.length_a   1.000
_cell.length_b   1.000
_cell.length_c   1.000
_cell.angle_alpha   90.00
_cell.angle_beta   90.00
_cell.angle_gamma   90.00
#
_symmetry.space_group_name_H-M   'P 1'
#
loop_
_entity.id
_entity.type
_entity.pdbx_description
1 polymer ?
#
loop_
_entity_poly.entity_id
_entity_poly.type
_entity_poly.pdbx_seq_one_letter_code
_entity_poly.pdbx_strand_id
1 'polypeptide(L)'
;MSLRTMEAGSQQMAKGQQQLTEEQLAVIRTSGDIAINAVAGSGKTTTIIEYAASRPSTASILYLAFNRSVKMEALRRFEQRGLRNVRVETAHSLAFDYIVKGSGYKVSQQEYRTHEIVEMLGLEGLGERHTEYIIASHISKFITYFCNSDKAKVQELNYLDTIADKAARSFAQKYYPQIEGGTRQLLAKMDRREIAITHDFYLKKFQLSAPQLPYDYILFDEAQDASAAMLAVFLQQKRAVKVIVGDTHQQIYGWRHAVNSLDRAEFSTLQLSASFRFPQEMAELATQVLTLKEKLYKDFQPASLQGKGKAAQYKTNATIARSNLGLLLNAIEYVTENRKVKSIYFEGNINTYTYADEGASLYDVLNLANNKPDKIRDKLIRSMNSLDDLEEYIEKTEDQQLAMMLEVVKEYGDGIYDMLRSLKDLHCADADKATADMIFSTVHRAKGMEYDTVYLVNDFINQGKIKKAKADAIVAKEPMPVARLNEEVNLLYVAITRAKSKLHIPDGLVPDGVPLSDRIVRVQAGSAETGKKTGSVGRSAGYQRPVGNKSYGSTDKRSLYADAGKYWTAAQDEELQELYETFHSLADIAESFGRTKGAIIARLKKLGLMD
;
A
#
# COMPACT_ATOMS: atom_id res chain seq x y z
N MET A 1 41.94 40.20 26.29
CA MET A 1 40.85 39.93 27.25
C MET A 1 39.56 40.43 26.61
N SER A 2 38.54 39.64 26.26
CA SER A 2 38.30 38.21 26.37
C SER A 2 37.28 37.85 25.29
N LEU A 3 37.72 37.07 24.29
CA LEU A 3 36.88 36.34 23.32
C LEU A 3 36.23 35.09 23.97
N ARG A 4 36.28 34.94 25.31
CA ARG A 4 35.79 33.76 26.05
C ARG A 4 34.39 33.92 26.67
N THR A 5 33.66 35.01 26.41
CA THR A 5 32.35 35.23 27.06
C THR A 5 31.13 34.96 26.17
N MET A 6 31.31 34.52 24.92
CA MET A 6 30.19 34.06 24.06
C MET A 6 30.06 32.53 23.96
N GLU A 7 30.98 31.75 24.54
CA GLU A 7 30.93 30.27 24.53
C GLU A 7 30.21 29.65 25.75
N ALA A 8 29.73 30.45 26.70
CA ALA A 8 29.18 29.96 27.97
C ALA A 8 27.64 29.93 28.06
N GLY A 9 26.93 30.12 26.94
CA GLY A 9 25.45 30.16 26.90
C GLY A 9 24.75 28.89 26.39
N SER A 10 25.49 27.91 25.89
CA SER A 10 24.94 26.78 25.13
C SER A 10 25.34 25.44 25.73
N GLN A 11 25.04 25.19 26.99
CA GLN A 11 25.21 23.84 27.59
C GLN A 11 24.37 23.65 28.86
N GLN A 12 23.05 23.78 28.71
CA GLN A 12 22.11 23.04 29.55
C GLN A 12 21.10 22.35 28.63
N MET A 13 21.55 21.28 27.98
CA MET A 13 20.64 20.37 27.28
C MET A 13 20.03 19.40 28.30
N ALA A 14 18.71 19.29 28.27
CA ALA A 14 17.95 18.35 29.07
C ALA A 14 18.41 16.91 28.76
N LYS A 15 18.57 16.08 29.82
CA LYS A 15 18.86 14.65 29.72
C LYS A 15 17.86 13.96 28.78
N GLY A 16 18.33 13.47 27.63
CA GLY A 16 17.54 12.59 26.74
C GLY A 16 17.48 12.99 25.26
N GLN A 17 18.00 14.15 24.84
CA GLN A 17 18.01 14.51 23.42
C GLN A 17 19.15 13.81 22.66
N GLN A 18 18.78 13.07 21.62
CA GLN A 18 19.69 12.45 20.67
C GLN A 18 20.44 13.56 19.91
N GLN A 19 21.78 13.49 19.87
CA GLN A 19 22.59 14.51 19.20
C GLN A 19 22.26 14.53 17.69
N LEU A 20 21.94 15.70 17.17
CA LEU A 20 21.64 15.91 15.75
C LEU A 20 22.88 15.61 14.89
N THR A 21 22.68 15.08 13.67
CA THR A 21 23.78 14.85 12.72
C THR A 21 24.21 16.15 12.04
N GLU A 22 25.40 16.17 11.44
CA GLU A 22 25.85 17.30 10.62
C GLU A 22 24.89 17.59 9.45
N GLU A 23 24.31 16.55 8.85
CA GLU A 23 23.29 16.70 7.80
C GLU A 23 22.02 17.39 8.33
N GLN A 24 21.55 17.03 9.51
CA GLN A 24 20.41 17.69 10.16
C GLN A 24 20.74 19.14 10.52
N LEU A 25 21.96 19.38 11.03
CA LEU A 25 22.43 20.74 11.34
C LEU A 25 22.58 21.59 10.08
N ALA A 26 23.01 21.02 8.96
CA ALA A 26 23.07 21.72 7.68
C ALA A 26 21.67 22.19 7.26
N VAL A 27 20.67 21.31 7.30
CA VAL A 27 19.26 21.67 7.04
C VAL A 27 18.80 22.82 7.94
N ILE A 28 19.08 22.74 9.24
CA ILE A 28 18.67 23.75 10.22
C ILE A 28 19.35 25.10 9.93
N ARG A 29 20.60 25.11 9.47
CA ARG A 29 21.33 26.36 9.17
C ARG A 29 20.88 27.01 7.87
N THR A 30 20.27 26.26 6.96
CA THR A 30 19.87 26.78 5.65
C THR A 30 18.74 27.81 5.75
N SER A 31 18.75 28.74 4.80
CA SER A 31 17.72 29.75 4.59
C SER A 31 17.24 29.67 3.14
N GLY A 32 16.00 30.07 2.89
CA GLY A 32 15.39 29.98 1.56
C GLY A 32 14.77 28.61 1.27
N ASP A 33 14.29 28.45 0.04
CA ASP A 33 13.57 27.26 -0.40
C ASP A 33 14.52 26.06 -0.50
N ILE A 34 14.15 24.95 0.12
CA ILE A 34 14.97 23.72 0.15
C ILE A 34 14.15 22.45 -0.01
N ALA A 35 14.75 21.48 -0.68
CA ALA A 35 14.30 20.10 -0.71
C ALA A 35 15.19 19.26 0.22
N ILE A 36 14.59 18.32 0.95
CA ILE A 36 15.31 17.40 1.82
C ILE A 36 14.94 15.99 1.39
N ASN A 37 15.87 15.31 0.73
CA ASN A 37 15.73 13.90 0.44
C ASN A 37 16.32 13.11 1.61
N ALA A 38 15.51 12.27 2.22
CA ALA A 38 15.83 11.62 3.47
C ALA A 38 15.52 10.14 3.37
N VAL A 39 16.28 9.32 4.06
CA VAL A 39 16.04 7.86 4.08
C VAL A 39 15.07 7.46 5.19
N ALA A 40 14.60 6.21 5.16
CA ALA A 40 13.75 5.65 6.20
C ALA A 40 14.39 5.75 7.59
N GLY A 41 13.64 6.26 8.57
CA GLY A 41 14.12 6.36 9.95
C GLY A 41 15.15 7.47 10.21
N SER A 42 15.36 8.40 9.27
CA SER A 42 16.34 9.49 9.40
C SER A 42 15.97 10.63 10.35
N GLY A 43 14.76 10.61 10.89
CA GLY A 43 14.26 11.69 11.75
C GLY A 43 13.78 12.92 11.00
N LYS A 44 13.24 12.76 9.77
CA LYS A 44 12.66 13.84 8.94
C LYS A 44 11.83 14.85 9.73
N THR A 45 10.79 14.38 10.42
CA THR A 45 9.92 15.22 11.24
C THR A 45 10.67 15.91 12.38
N THR A 46 11.62 15.22 13.03
CA THR A 46 12.48 15.84 14.05
C THR A 46 13.33 16.97 13.47
N THR A 47 13.92 16.76 12.29
CA THR A 47 14.70 17.78 11.58
C THR A 47 13.83 19.00 11.24
N ILE A 48 12.59 18.80 10.78
CA ILE A 48 11.66 19.90 10.50
C ILE A 48 11.31 20.66 11.78
N ILE A 49 11.06 19.97 12.88
CA ILE A 49 10.71 20.60 14.16
C ILE A 49 11.86 21.49 14.64
N GLU A 50 13.09 21.00 14.59
CA GLU A 50 14.27 21.81 14.96
C GLU A 50 14.54 22.94 13.95
N TYR A 51 14.28 22.72 12.66
CA TYR A 51 14.29 23.80 11.67
C TYR A 51 13.30 24.91 12.06
N ALA A 52 12.04 24.57 12.35
CA ALA A 52 11.03 25.52 12.78
C ALA A 52 11.42 26.23 14.09
N ALA A 53 11.99 25.50 15.05
CA ALA A 53 12.42 26.05 16.34
C ALA A 53 13.59 27.04 16.22
N SER A 54 14.39 26.94 15.15
CA SER A 54 15.48 27.87 14.86
C SER A 54 15.04 29.15 14.13
N ARG A 55 13.77 29.22 13.67
CA ARG A 55 13.22 30.41 13.02
C ARG A 55 12.79 31.46 14.07
N PRO A 56 12.66 32.75 13.70
CA PRO A 56 12.16 33.78 14.61
C PRO A 56 10.82 33.38 15.23
N SER A 57 10.66 33.59 16.54
CA SER A 57 9.41 33.26 17.25
C SER A 57 8.20 34.07 16.79
N THR A 58 8.43 35.20 16.12
CA THR A 58 7.41 36.04 15.48
C THR A 58 6.98 35.54 14.11
N ALA A 59 7.74 34.62 13.50
CA ALA A 59 7.41 34.08 12.19
C ALA A 59 6.21 33.13 12.28
N SER A 60 5.32 33.24 11.31
CA SER A 60 4.16 32.36 11.13
C SER A 60 4.53 31.15 10.28
N ILE A 61 4.33 29.95 10.83
CA ILE A 61 4.74 28.69 10.19
C ILE A 61 3.51 27.82 9.93
N LEU A 62 3.39 27.31 8.71
CA LEU A 62 2.46 26.24 8.35
C LEU A 62 3.23 24.95 8.15
N TYR A 63 2.86 23.91 8.88
CA TYR A 63 3.32 22.54 8.65
C TYR A 63 2.21 21.75 7.94
N LEU A 64 2.54 21.19 6.79
CA LEU A 64 1.69 20.32 5.99
C LEU A 64 2.11 18.86 6.18
N ALA A 65 1.26 18.08 6.83
CA ALA A 65 1.36 16.63 6.93
C ALA A 65 0.66 15.95 5.74
N PHE A 66 1.23 14.86 5.24
CA PHE A 66 0.57 14.07 4.19
C PHE A 66 -0.76 13.44 4.66
N ASN A 67 -0.82 12.90 5.88
CA ASN A 67 -2.00 12.20 6.40
C ASN A 67 -2.31 12.56 7.87
N ARG A 68 -3.45 12.06 8.37
CA ARG A 68 -3.92 12.36 9.73
C ARG A 68 -2.99 11.83 10.82
N SER A 69 -2.41 10.64 10.67
CA SER A 69 -1.52 10.09 11.71
C SER A 69 -0.25 10.94 11.85
N VAL A 70 0.37 11.32 10.72
CA VAL A 70 1.52 12.24 10.69
C VAL A 70 1.15 13.61 11.28
N LYS A 71 -0.04 14.15 10.96
CA LYS A 71 -0.54 15.40 11.56
C LYS A 71 -0.60 15.31 13.08
N MET A 72 -1.23 14.26 13.62
CA MET A 72 -1.40 14.10 15.07
C MET A 72 -0.07 13.93 15.79
N GLU A 73 0.87 13.20 15.19
CA GLU A 73 2.20 13.04 15.72
C GLU A 73 2.97 14.38 15.72
N ALA A 74 2.95 15.10 14.60
CA ALA A 74 3.60 16.40 14.46
C ALA A 74 3.07 17.41 15.49
N LEU A 75 1.74 17.52 15.65
CA LEU A 75 1.09 18.36 16.67
C LEU A 75 1.69 18.12 18.06
N ARG A 76 1.69 16.85 18.51
CA ARG A 76 2.22 16.45 19.81
C ARG A 76 3.69 16.85 19.96
N ARG A 77 4.50 16.63 18.92
CA ARG A 77 5.94 16.92 18.98
C ARG A 77 6.24 18.44 18.97
N PHE A 78 5.50 19.23 18.19
CA PHE A 78 5.61 20.69 18.21
C PHE A 78 5.22 21.28 19.56
N GLU A 79 4.12 20.78 20.16
CA GLU A 79 3.69 21.18 21.50
C GLU A 79 4.74 20.84 22.56
N GLN A 80 5.30 19.62 22.53
CA GLN A 80 6.38 19.22 23.44
C GLN A 80 7.64 20.07 23.29
N ARG A 81 7.91 20.55 22.08
CA ARG A 81 9.03 21.47 21.83
C ARG A 81 8.74 22.91 22.27
N GLY A 82 7.49 23.22 22.59
CA GLY A 82 7.05 24.54 23.04
C GLY A 82 6.77 25.54 21.91
N LEU A 83 6.62 25.08 20.67
CA LEU A 83 6.38 25.94 19.51
C LEU A 83 4.88 26.26 19.37
N ARG A 84 4.52 27.54 19.53
CA ARG A 84 3.13 28.03 19.44
C ARG A 84 2.81 28.77 18.14
N ASN A 85 3.83 29.10 17.36
CA ASN A 85 3.74 29.82 16.09
C ASN A 85 3.64 28.89 14.87
N VAL A 86 3.34 27.60 15.10
CA VAL A 86 3.21 26.57 14.06
C VAL A 86 1.76 26.10 13.97
N ARG A 87 1.16 26.25 12.79
CA ARG A 87 -0.12 25.63 12.46
C ARG A 87 0.14 24.30 11.74
N VAL A 88 -0.42 23.20 12.24
CA VAL A 88 -0.25 21.86 11.66
C VAL A 88 -1.54 21.43 10.97
N GLU A 89 -1.48 21.18 9.67
CA GLU A 89 -2.63 20.77 8.85
C GLU A 89 -2.25 19.65 7.89
N THR A 90 -3.24 18.93 7.35
CA THR A 90 -3.08 18.23 6.07
C THR A 90 -3.51 19.16 4.94
N ALA A 91 -3.10 18.88 3.70
CA ALA A 91 -3.57 19.65 2.54
C ALA A 91 -5.12 19.66 2.46
N HIS A 92 -5.75 18.53 2.77
CA HIS A 92 -7.20 18.40 2.81
C HIS A 92 -7.85 19.19 3.97
N SER A 93 -7.29 19.18 5.18
CA SER A 93 -7.89 19.95 6.28
C SER A 93 -7.72 21.46 6.07
N LEU A 94 -6.60 21.88 5.47
CA LEU A 94 -6.41 23.26 5.03
C LEU A 94 -7.45 23.63 3.95
N ALA A 95 -7.60 22.82 2.90
CA ALA A 95 -8.59 23.08 1.85
C ALA A 95 -10.02 23.13 2.38
N PHE A 96 -10.37 22.27 3.33
CA PHE A 96 -11.66 22.27 4.00
C PHE A 96 -11.96 23.62 4.68
N ASP A 97 -10.98 24.18 5.38
CA ASP A 97 -11.14 25.47 6.05
C ASP A 97 -11.38 26.63 5.10
N TYR A 98 -10.80 26.59 3.90
CA TYR A 98 -10.95 27.66 2.91
C TYR A 98 -12.18 27.51 2.01
N ILE A 99 -12.58 26.27 1.71
CA ILE A 99 -13.65 25.98 0.74
C ILE A 99 -14.97 25.59 1.39
N VAL A 100 -14.94 24.83 2.48
CA VAL A 100 -16.14 24.19 3.06
C VAL A 100 -16.69 25.00 4.24
N LYS A 101 -15.79 25.49 5.11
CA LYS A 101 -16.20 26.21 6.32
C LYS A 101 -16.95 27.50 5.96
N GLY A 102 -18.21 27.59 6.38
CA GLY A 102 -19.05 28.77 6.13
C GLY A 102 -19.61 28.90 4.70
N SER A 103 -19.36 27.93 3.81
CA SER A 103 -19.83 27.99 2.42
C SER A 103 -21.15 27.25 2.18
N GLY A 104 -21.61 26.42 3.11
CA GLY A 104 -22.86 25.65 2.98
C GLY A 104 -22.73 24.38 2.15
N TYR A 105 -21.52 23.96 1.78
CA TYR A 105 -21.30 22.65 1.18
C TYR A 105 -21.57 21.52 2.19
N LYS A 106 -22.27 20.47 1.75
CA LYS A 106 -22.31 19.18 2.44
C LYS A 106 -21.15 18.33 1.95
N VAL A 107 -20.43 17.66 2.85
CA VAL A 107 -19.30 16.80 2.49
C VAL A 107 -19.72 15.34 2.63
N SER A 108 -19.49 14.56 1.57
CA SER A 108 -19.67 13.11 1.60
C SER A 108 -18.61 12.46 2.47
N GLN A 109 -19.00 11.46 3.27
CA GLN A 109 -18.06 10.71 4.12
C GLN A 109 -17.21 9.72 3.32
N GLN A 110 -17.65 9.34 2.12
CA GLN A 110 -17.01 8.37 1.24
C GLN A 110 -17.10 8.86 -0.22
N GLU A 111 -16.30 8.26 -1.09
CA GLU A 111 -16.50 8.41 -2.54
C GLU A 111 -17.86 7.83 -2.94
N TYR A 112 -18.40 8.34 -4.05
CA TYR A 112 -19.65 7.84 -4.58
C TYR A 112 -19.48 6.45 -5.15
N ARG A 113 -20.35 5.53 -4.72
CA ARG A 113 -20.40 4.18 -5.27
C ARG A 113 -20.93 4.22 -6.69
N THR A 114 -20.56 3.24 -7.49
CA THR A 114 -20.93 3.16 -8.91
C THR A 114 -22.45 3.26 -9.12
N HIS A 115 -23.25 2.58 -8.31
CA HIS A 115 -24.71 2.67 -8.39
C HIS A 115 -25.26 4.07 -8.06
N GLU A 116 -24.63 4.81 -7.15
CA GLU A 116 -25.03 6.19 -6.82
C GLU A 116 -24.74 7.12 -7.99
N ILE A 117 -23.61 6.93 -8.68
CA ILE A 117 -23.26 7.70 -9.88
C ILE A 117 -24.23 7.41 -11.02
N VAL A 118 -24.60 6.14 -11.22
CA VAL A 118 -25.65 5.73 -12.19
C VAL A 118 -26.97 6.46 -11.89
N GLU A 119 -27.43 6.43 -10.64
CA GLU A 119 -28.66 7.10 -10.20
C GLU A 119 -28.58 8.64 -10.37
N MET A 120 -27.45 9.27 -10.01
CA MET A 120 -27.26 10.73 -10.05
C MET A 120 -27.16 11.31 -11.47
N LEU A 121 -26.62 10.52 -12.40
CA LEU A 121 -26.44 10.92 -13.80
C LEU A 121 -27.53 10.36 -14.72
N GLY A 122 -28.39 9.47 -14.23
CA GLY A 122 -29.40 8.79 -15.04
C GLY A 122 -28.77 7.97 -16.16
N LEU A 123 -27.70 7.23 -15.86
CA LEU A 123 -27.02 6.40 -16.85
C LEU A 123 -27.91 5.20 -17.20
N GLU A 124 -28.17 5.01 -18.48
CA GLU A 124 -28.95 3.87 -18.99
C GLU A 124 -28.01 2.83 -19.63
N GLY A 125 -28.41 1.56 -19.56
CA GLY A 125 -27.68 0.47 -20.21
C GLY A 125 -27.67 0.66 -21.73
N LEU A 126 -26.51 0.93 -22.32
CA LEU A 126 -26.33 1.21 -23.75
C LEU A 126 -26.31 -0.07 -24.61
N GLY A 127 -27.23 -1.00 -24.36
CA GLY A 127 -27.41 -2.25 -25.11
C GLY A 127 -26.51 -3.43 -24.69
N GLU A 128 -25.45 -3.18 -23.93
CA GLU A 128 -24.59 -4.20 -23.30
C GLU A 128 -24.86 -4.27 -21.78
N ARG A 129 -24.82 -5.47 -21.19
CA ARG A 129 -25.08 -5.66 -19.74
C ARG A 129 -24.10 -4.87 -18.89
N HIS A 130 -24.61 -4.28 -17.81
CA HIS A 130 -23.85 -3.54 -16.78
C HIS A 130 -23.00 -2.36 -17.31
N THR A 131 -23.21 -1.92 -18.55
CA THR A 131 -22.46 -0.84 -19.20
C THR A 131 -22.52 0.45 -18.40
N GLU A 132 -23.69 0.75 -17.82
CA GLU A 132 -23.93 1.90 -16.96
C GLU A 132 -23.01 1.90 -15.73
N TYR A 133 -22.77 0.72 -15.12
CA TYR A 133 -21.87 0.58 -13.97
C TYR A 133 -20.41 0.74 -14.40
N ILE A 134 -20.00 0.15 -15.53
CA ILE A 134 -18.62 0.29 -16.01
C ILE A 134 -18.32 1.75 -16.36
N ILE A 135 -19.26 2.47 -17.01
CA ILE A 135 -19.13 3.91 -17.29
C ILE A 135 -19.06 4.70 -15.99
N ALA A 136 -19.92 4.41 -15.01
CA ALA A 136 -19.88 5.07 -13.71
C ALA A 136 -18.55 4.86 -12.96
N SER A 137 -17.97 3.66 -13.02
CA SER A 137 -16.66 3.35 -12.45
C SER A 137 -15.56 4.21 -13.12
N HIS A 138 -15.56 4.31 -14.45
CA HIS A 138 -14.63 5.19 -15.17
C HIS A 138 -14.84 6.67 -14.87
N ILE A 139 -16.09 7.14 -14.71
CA ILE A 139 -16.40 8.51 -14.30
C ILE A 139 -15.79 8.79 -12.93
N SER A 140 -15.97 7.90 -11.95
CA SER A 140 -15.39 8.03 -10.62
C SER A 140 -13.87 8.16 -10.69
N LYS A 141 -13.21 7.27 -11.43
CA LYS A 141 -11.75 7.28 -11.63
C LYS A 141 -11.26 8.55 -12.34
N PHE A 142 -12.00 9.06 -13.33
CA PHE A 142 -11.61 10.28 -14.02
C PHE A 142 -11.79 11.53 -13.14
N ILE A 143 -12.81 11.56 -12.27
CA ILE A 143 -12.95 12.61 -11.25
C ILE A 143 -11.75 12.60 -10.30
N THR A 144 -11.38 11.43 -9.77
CA THR A 144 -10.21 11.28 -8.89
C THR A 144 -8.92 11.73 -9.59
N TYR A 145 -8.73 11.35 -10.86
CA TYR A 145 -7.59 11.79 -11.65
C TYR A 145 -7.55 13.32 -11.84
N PHE A 146 -8.69 13.92 -12.23
CA PHE A 146 -8.78 15.36 -12.41
C PHE A 146 -8.51 16.12 -11.11
N CYS A 147 -9.14 15.71 -10.01
CA CYS A 147 -9.02 16.38 -8.72
C CYS A 147 -7.60 16.33 -8.14
N ASN A 148 -6.82 15.29 -8.46
CA ASN A 148 -5.44 15.17 -8.02
C ASN A 148 -4.41 15.76 -9.02
N SER A 149 -4.85 16.19 -10.21
CA SER A 149 -4.01 16.88 -11.19
C SER A 149 -3.82 18.38 -10.88
N ASP A 150 -2.87 19.02 -11.55
CA ASP A 150 -2.68 20.48 -11.54
C ASP A 150 -3.50 21.22 -12.63
N LYS A 151 -4.26 20.49 -13.47
CA LYS A 151 -4.97 21.05 -14.62
C LYS A 151 -6.22 21.83 -14.25
N ALA A 152 -6.54 22.88 -15.01
CA ALA A 152 -7.70 23.72 -14.72
C ALA A 152 -9.01 23.06 -15.18
N LYS A 153 -8.96 22.29 -16.27
CA LYS A 153 -10.13 21.65 -16.90
C LYS A 153 -9.91 20.15 -17.11
N VAL A 154 -11.00 19.39 -17.07
CA VAL A 154 -11.02 17.93 -17.31
C VAL A 154 -10.44 17.61 -18.70
N GLN A 155 -10.72 18.45 -19.69
CA GLN A 155 -10.31 18.25 -21.10
C GLN A 155 -8.81 18.45 -21.35
N GLU A 156 -8.07 19.00 -20.38
CA GLU A 156 -6.61 19.08 -20.46
C GLU A 156 -5.94 17.74 -20.11
N LEU A 157 -6.73 16.75 -19.69
CA LEU A 157 -6.28 15.41 -19.34
C LEU A 157 -6.76 14.40 -20.37
N ASN A 158 -5.95 13.38 -20.59
CA ASN A 158 -6.32 12.19 -21.32
C ASN A 158 -6.53 11.05 -20.34
N TYR A 159 -7.78 10.71 -20.03
CA TYR A 159 -8.09 9.66 -19.06
C TYR A 159 -7.57 8.28 -19.50
N LEU A 160 -7.51 8.02 -20.82
CA LEU A 160 -7.04 6.74 -21.34
C LEU A 160 -5.60 6.43 -20.92
N ASP A 161 -4.77 7.44 -20.68
CA ASP A 161 -3.37 7.25 -20.25
C ASP A 161 -3.25 6.66 -18.84
N THR A 162 -4.35 6.63 -18.08
CA THR A 162 -4.40 6.02 -16.75
C THR A 162 -4.80 4.54 -16.76
N ILE A 163 -5.28 4.04 -17.90
CA ILE A 163 -5.81 2.68 -18.04
C ILE A 163 -4.74 1.77 -18.64
N ALA A 164 -4.38 0.70 -17.93
CA ALA A 164 -3.33 -0.21 -18.33
C ALA A 164 -3.87 -1.40 -19.12
N ASP A 165 -5.01 -1.94 -18.73
CA ASP A 165 -5.65 -3.07 -19.36
C ASP A 165 -6.23 -2.70 -20.74
N LYS A 166 -6.05 -3.60 -21.71
CA LYS A 166 -6.43 -3.35 -23.11
C LYS A 166 -7.94 -3.38 -23.31
N ALA A 167 -8.66 -4.26 -22.63
CA ALA A 167 -10.10 -4.34 -22.72
C ALA A 167 -10.75 -3.15 -22.02
N ALA A 168 -10.28 -2.78 -20.81
CA ALA A 168 -10.70 -1.56 -20.12
C ALA A 168 -10.44 -0.31 -20.97
N ARG A 169 -9.23 -0.19 -21.56
CA ARG A 169 -8.89 0.97 -22.40
C ARG A 169 -9.75 1.04 -23.65
N SER A 170 -10.02 -0.10 -24.29
CA SER A 170 -10.89 -0.18 -25.47
C SER A 170 -12.33 0.20 -25.13
N PHE A 171 -12.84 -0.25 -23.98
CA PHE A 171 -14.15 0.13 -23.49
C PHE A 171 -14.22 1.64 -23.21
N ALA A 172 -13.27 2.16 -22.42
CA ALA A 172 -13.23 3.58 -22.09
C ALA A 172 -13.05 4.47 -23.33
N GLN A 173 -12.32 4.00 -24.35
CA GLN A 173 -12.20 4.71 -25.62
C GLN A 173 -13.53 4.74 -26.38
N LYS A 174 -14.27 3.62 -26.43
CA LYS A 174 -15.59 3.53 -27.06
C LYS A 174 -16.60 4.48 -26.41
N TYR A 175 -16.58 4.61 -25.09
CA TYR A 175 -17.52 5.43 -24.31
C TYR A 175 -16.91 6.74 -23.78
N TYR A 176 -15.81 7.21 -24.37
CA TYR A 176 -15.09 8.39 -23.87
C TYR A 176 -15.97 9.65 -23.77
N PRO A 177 -16.83 9.98 -24.76
CA PRO A 177 -17.72 11.15 -24.66
C PRO A 177 -18.67 11.07 -23.46
N GLN A 178 -19.20 9.89 -23.15
CA GLN A 178 -20.09 9.65 -22.01
C GLN A 178 -19.32 9.76 -20.69
N ILE A 179 -18.11 9.19 -20.63
CA ILE A 179 -17.24 9.24 -19.44
C ILE A 179 -16.81 10.68 -19.15
N GLU A 180 -16.31 11.43 -20.14
CA GLU A 180 -15.93 12.84 -19.97
C GLU A 180 -17.15 13.71 -19.63
N GLY A 181 -18.26 13.51 -20.35
CA GLY A 181 -19.51 14.21 -20.12
C GLY A 181 -20.04 14.00 -18.71
N GLY A 182 -20.12 12.75 -18.27
CA GLY A 182 -20.55 12.37 -16.93
C GLY A 182 -19.63 12.90 -15.83
N THR A 183 -18.31 12.86 -16.05
CA THR A 183 -17.28 13.46 -15.17
C THR A 183 -17.57 14.94 -14.94
N ARG A 184 -17.76 15.71 -16.03
CA ARG A 184 -18.04 17.15 -15.96
C ARG A 184 -19.40 17.44 -15.31
N GLN A 185 -20.42 16.64 -15.62
CA GLN A 185 -21.75 16.79 -15.04
C GLN A 185 -21.73 16.56 -13.53
N LEU A 186 -21.08 15.49 -13.05
CA LEU A 186 -21.03 15.19 -11.61
C LEU A 186 -20.24 16.27 -10.85
N LEU A 187 -19.11 16.73 -11.39
CA LEU A 187 -18.36 17.88 -10.86
C LEU A 187 -19.21 19.16 -10.80
N ALA A 188 -20.02 19.42 -11.83
CA ALA A 188 -20.92 20.58 -11.84
C ALA A 188 -22.04 20.45 -10.79
N LYS A 189 -22.61 19.25 -10.60
CA LYS A 189 -23.58 18.98 -9.53
C LYS A 189 -22.99 19.23 -8.14
N MET A 190 -21.74 18.78 -7.90
CA MET A 190 -20.99 19.09 -6.69
C MET A 190 -20.81 20.60 -6.51
N ASP A 191 -20.36 21.31 -7.54
CA ASP A 191 -20.11 22.76 -7.49
C ASP A 191 -21.38 23.56 -7.17
N ARG A 192 -22.50 23.20 -7.81
CA ARG A 192 -23.84 23.78 -7.61
C ARG A 192 -24.53 23.33 -6.33
N ARG A 193 -23.91 22.47 -5.52
CA ARG A 193 -24.45 21.95 -4.24
C ARG A 193 -25.72 21.10 -4.41
N GLU A 194 -25.96 20.54 -5.59
CA GLU A 194 -27.05 19.59 -5.83
C GLU A 194 -26.80 18.26 -5.12
N ILE A 195 -25.52 17.88 -5.04
CA ILE A 195 -25.03 16.70 -4.33
C ILE A 195 -23.93 17.11 -3.35
N ALA A 196 -23.61 16.22 -2.41
CA ALA A 196 -22.49 16.44 -1.51
C ALA A 196 -21.16 16.48 -2.29
N ILE A 197 -20.17 17.19 -1.78
CA ILE A 197 -18.84 17.23 -2.38
C ILE A 197 -17.94 16.18 -1.74
N THR A 198 -17.00 15.63 -2.51
CA THR A 198 -15.99 14.71 -2.01
C THR A 198 -14.77 15.45 -1.44
N HIS A 199 -13.89 14.72 -0.76
CA HIS A 199 -12.64 15.27 -0.23
C HIS A 199 -11.73 15.82 -1.31
N ASP A 200 -11.59 15.07 -2.40
CA ASP A 200 -10.78 15.45 -3.55
C ASP A 200 -11.37 16.65 -4.30
N PHE A 201 -12.70 16.79 -4.35
CA PHE A 201 -13.36 17.92 -4.98
C PHE A 201 -13.00 19.26 -4.30
N TYR A 202 -13.10 19.36 -2.98
CA TYR A 202 -12.79 20.63 -2.33
C TYR A 202 -11.29 20.93 -2.35
N LEU A 203 -10.42 19.89 -2.35
CA LEU A 203 -8.99 20.09 -2.54
C LEU A 203 -8.70 20.66 -3.92
N LYS A 204 -9.36 20.12 -4.95
CA LYS A 204 -9.29 20.63 -6.31
C LYS A 204 -9.77 22.07 -6.40
N LYS A 205 -10.92 22.39 -5.80
CA LYS A 205 -11.46 23.75 -5.75
C LYS A 205 -10.52 24.73 -5.03
N PHE A 206 -9.88 24.28 -3.96
CA PHE A 206 -8.85 25.06 -3.26
C PHE A 206 -7.65 25.33 -4.16
N GLN A 207 -7.14 24.31 -4.87
CA GLN A 207 -6.07 24.48 -5.85
C GLN A 207 -6.43 25.48 -6.95
N LEU A 208 -7.63 25.37 -7.52
CA LEU A 208 -8.11 26.26 -8.58
C LEU A 208 -8.32 27.70 -8.09
N SER A 209 -8.56 27.92 -6.80
CA SER A 209 -8.66 29.27 -6.22
C SER A 209 -7.33 30.03 -6.14
N ALA A 210 -6.20 29.35 -6.45
CA ALA A 210 -4.86 29.90 -6.43
C ALA A 210 -4.52 30.70 -5.14
N PRO A 211 -4.73 30.11 -3.94
CA PRO A 211 -4.63 30.84 -2.68
C PRO A 211 -3.19 31.32 -2.41
N GLN A 212 -3.06 32.51 -1.83
CA GLN A 212 -1.84 32.97 -1.17
C GLN A 212 -2.03 32.87 0.34
N LEU A 213 -1.25 32.02 0.98
CA LEU A 213 -1.39 31.70 2.39
C LEU A 213 -0.59 32.71 3.23
N PRO A 214 -1.13 33.19 4.36
CA PRO A 214 -0.49 34.20 5.20
C PRO A 214 0.54 33.57 6.15
N TYR A 215 1.55 32.91 5.60
CA TYR A 215 2.64 32.28 6.35
C TYR A 215 4.00 32.72 5.83
N ASP A 216 4.96 32.89 6.75
CA ASP A 216 6.36 33.19 6.42
C ASP A 216 7.12 31.92 6.00
N TYR A 217 6.72 30.77 6.56
CA TYR A 217 7.29 29.47 6.23
C TYR A 217 6.21 28.42 5.99
N ILE A 218 6.40 27.57 5.00
CA ILE A 218 5.57 26.40 4.75
C ILE A 218 6.47 25.16 4.67
N LEU A 219 6.23 24.22 5.57
CA LEU A 219 7.02 23.00 5.75
C LEU A 219 6.14 21.81 5.32
N PHE A 220 6.52 21.09 4.28
CA PHE A 220 5.75 19.96 3.74
C PHE A 220 6.47 18.64 4.03
N ASP A 221 5.94 17.85 4.96
CA ASP A 221 6.46 16.54 5.38
C ASP A 221 5.80 15.38 4.62
N GLU A 222 6.57 14.30 4.44
CA GLU A 222 6.23 13.12 3.62
C GLU A 222 5.77 13.50 2.20
N ALA A 223 6.40 14.53 1.64
CA ALA A 223 5.95 15.14 0.40
C ALA A 223 6.07 14.22 -0.80
N GLN A 224 6.89 13.15 -0.76
CA GLN A 224 7.03 12.18 -1.86
C GLN A 224 5.69 11.57 -2.32
N ASP A 225 4.67 11.60 -1.46
CA ASP A 225 3.34 11.06 -1.76
C ASP A 225 2.32 12.14 -2.17
N ALA A 226 2.74 13.40 -2.27
CA ALA A 226 1.88 14.51 -2.66
C ALA A 226 1.36 14.36 -4.09
N SER A 227 0.09 14.68 -4.32
CA SER A 227 -0.47 14.80 -5.66
C SER A 227 -0.07 16.12 -6.32
N ALA A 228 -0.23 16.21 -7.65
CA ALA A 228 0.09 17.43 -8.39
C ALA A 228 -0.73 18.64 -7.90
N ALA A 229 -1.99 18.42 -7.51
CA ALA A 229 -2.84 19.46 -6.93
C ALA A 229 -2.26 20.05 -5.64
N MET A 230 -1.79 19.18 -4.72
CA MET A 230 -1.18 19.62 -3.46
C MET A 230 0.12 20.38 -3.70
N LEU A 231 0.96 19.86 -4.60
CA LEU A 231 2.24 20.48 -4.94
C LEU A 231 2.04 21.85 -5.59
N ALA A 232 1.06 22.01 -6.47
CA ALA A 232 0.74 23.30 -7.09
C ALA A 232 0.37 24.37 -6.05
N VAL A 233 -0.45 24.01 -5.06
CA VAL A 233 -0.79 24.91 -3.94
C VAL A 233 0.45 25.28 -3.13
N PHE A 234 1.36 24.34 -2.89
CA PHE A 234 2.58 24.59 -2.13
C PHE A 234 3.57 25.49 -2.90
N LEU A 235 3.83 25.21 -4.17
CA LEU A 235 4.85 25.92 -4.95
C LEU A 235 4.45 27.35 -5.32
N GLN A 236 3.14 27.63 -5.49
CA GLN A 236 2.68 28.98 -5.86
C GLN A 236 2.82 30.03 -4.74
N GLN A 237 3.27 29.66 -3.54
CA GLN A 237 3.34 30.55 -2.38
C GLN A 237 4.54 31.50 -2.51
N LYS A 238 4.26 32.75 -2.89
CA LYS A 238 5.29 33.73 -3.26
C LYS A 238 6.00 34.36 -2.08
N ARG A 239 5.32 34.48 -0.93
CA ARG A 239 5.83 35.16 0.26
C ARG A 239 6.51 34.21 1.24
N ALA A 240 6.19 32.92 1.18
CA ALA A 240 6.66 31.92 2.11
C ALA A 240 7.97 31.30 1.64
N VAL A 241 8.87 31.07 2.60
CA VAL A 241 9.96 30.11 2.45
C VAL A 241 9.39 28.70 2.46
N LYS A 242 9.74 27.89 1.48
CA LYS A 242 9.19 26.56 1.23
C LYS A 242 10.23 25.49 1.56
N VAL A 243 9.92 24.64 2.51
CA VAL A 243 10.73 23.47 2.86
C VAL A 243 9.93 22.23 2.52
N ILE A 244 10.44 21.40 1.63
CA ILE A 244 9.82 20.14 1.25
C ILE A 244 10.72 18.98 1.66
N VAL A 245 10.20 18.00 2.38
CA VAL A 245 10.96 16.82 2.80
C VAL A 245 10.24 15.54 2.44
N GLY A 246 11.02 14.53 2.11
CA GLY A 246 10.48 13.21 1.85
C GLY A 246 11.56 12.17 1.65
N ASP A 247 11.12 10.96 1.31
CA ASP A 247 11.98 9.86 0.92
C ASP A 247 11.57 9.37 -0.47
N THR A 248 12.40 9.67 -1.49
CA THR A 248 12.15 9.25 -2.88
C THR A 248 11.99 7.73 -3.05
N HIS A 249 12.56 6.94 -2.14
CA HIS A 249 12.45 5.48 -2.12
C HIS A 249 11.23 4.97 -1.33
N GLN A 250 10.50 5.84 -0.63
CA GLN A 250 9.23 5.49 0.01
C GLN A 250 8.00 5.99 -0.75
N GLN A 251 8.12 6.55 -1.95
CA GLN A 251 6.95 6.90 -2.76
C GLN A 251 6.18 5.64 -3.17
N ILE A 252 4.99 5.43 -2.58
CA ILE A 252 4.17 4.21 -2.75
C ILE A 252 2.66 4.48 -2.85
N TYR A 253 2.26 5.72 -3.07
CA TYR A 253 0.85 6.08 -3.30
C TYR A 253 0.64 6.56 -4.75
N GLY A 254 1.31 5.92 -5.73
CA GLY A 254 1.13 6.23 -7.15
C GLY A 254 -0.30 6.06 -7.62
N TRP A 255 -1.03 5.09 -7.05
CA TRP A 255 -2.47 4.89 -7.27
C TRP A 255 -3.35 6.04 -6.76
N ARG A 256 -2.83 6.92 -5.88
CA ARG A 256 -3.47 8.20 -5.48
C ARG A 256 -2.92 9.39 -6.28
N HIS A 257 -2.34 9.15 -7.45
CA HIS A 257 -1.74 10.15 -8.31
C HIS A 257 -0.60 10.95 -7.63
N ALA A 258 0.13 10.31 -6.71
CA ALA A 258 1.36 10.88 -6.17
C ALA A 258 2.35 11.15 -7.32
N VAL A 259 2.98 12.32 -7.30
CA VAL A 259 3.99 12.71 -8.29
C VAL A 259 5.37 12.75 -7.64
N ASN A 260 6.44 12.71 -8.44
CA ASN A 260 7.81 12.91 -7.95
C ASN A 260 8.01 14.36 -7.48
N SER A 261 7.49 14.67 -6.31
CA SER A 261 7.27 16.02 -5.80
C SER A 261 8.56 16.71 -5.37
N LEU A 262 9.52 15.96 -4.83
CA LEU A 262 10.82 16.47 -4.43
C LEU A 262 11.58 16.97 -5.65
N ASP A 263 11.62 16.20 -6.74
CA ASP A 263 12.30 16.60 -7.96
C ASP A 263 11.58 17.77 -8.66
N ARG A 264 10.24 17.74 -8.69
CA ARG A 264 9.41 18.83 -9.28
C ARG A 264 9.48 20.15 -8.54
N ALA A 265 9.96 20.17 -7.30
CA ALA A 265 10.12 21.42 -6.56
C ALA A 265 11.28 22.27 -7.10
N GLU A 266 12.28 21.65 -7.76
CA GLU A 266 13.46 22.31 -8.32
C GLU A 266 14.26 23.15 -7.29
N PHE A 267 14.21 22.77 -6.02
CA PHE A 267 14.96 23.43 -4.94
C PHE A 267 16.34 22.81 -4.75
N SER A 268 17.21 23.51 -4.01
CA SER A 268 18.48 22.93 -3.56
C SER A 268 18.21 21.75 -2.63
N THR A 269 18.75 20.57 -2.97
CA THR A 269 18.51 19.33 -2.23
C THR A 269 19.59 19.04 -1.19
N LEU A 270 19.18 18.84 0.05
CA LEU A 270 20.01 18.31 1.14
C LEU A 270 19.65 16.85 1.42
N GLN A 271 20.61 16.07 1.90
CA GLN A 271 20.44 14.64 2.16
C GLN A 271 20.38 14.35 3.66
N LEU A 272 19.52 13.42 4.08
CA LEU A 272 19.59 12.77 5.39
C LEU A 272 19.81 11.27 5.19
N SER A 273 21.04 10.79 5.36
CA SER A 273 21.49 9.44 5.00
C SER A 273 21.50 8.44 6.16
N ALA A 274 21.43 8.92 7.39
CA ALA A 274 21.51 8.08 8.58
C ALA A 274 20.13 7.71 9.15
N SER A 275 19.78 6.42 9.15
CA SER A 275 18.61 5.85 9.81
C SER A 275 18.89 5.56 11.29
N PHE A 276 18.05 6.05 12.18
CA PHE A 276 18.09 5.71 13.62
C PHE A 276 17.14 4.57 13.99
N ARG A 277 16.43 4.00 13.00
CA ARG A 277 15.42 2.95 13.22
C ARG A 277 16.01 1.56 13.32
N PHE A 278 16.97 1.23 12.45
CA PHE A 278 17.48 -0.12 12.26
C PHE A 278 19.02 -0.15 12.18
N PRO A 279 19.65 -1.30 12.46
CA PRO A 279 21.11 -1.45 12.44
C PRO A 279 21.67 -1.43 11.01
N GLN A 280 23.00 -1.31 10.92
CA GLN A 280 23.74 -1.23 9.65
C GLN A 280 23.46 -2.40 8.70
N GLU A 281 23.33 -3.64 9.19
CA GLU A 281 22.99 -4.81 8.36
C GLU A 281 21.66 -4.64 7.59
N MET A 282 20.64 -4.04 8.23
CA MET A 282 19.36 -3.76 7.59
C MET A 282 19.47 -2.62 6.57
N ALA A 283 20.33 -1.63 6.85
CA ALA A 283 20.63 -0.56 5.90
C ALA A 283 21.29 -1.11 4.62
N GLU A 284 22.22 -2.05 4.76
CA GLU A 284 22.88 -2.71 3.64
C GLU A 284 21.90 -3.51 2.79
N LEU A 285 21.04 -4.33 3.42
CA LEU A 285 19.99 -5.06 2.69
C LEU A 285 19.04 -4.11 1.95
N ALA A 286 18.58 -3.05 2.62
CA ALA A 286 17.68 -2.08 2.00
C ALA A 286 18.36 -1.35 0.82
N THR A 287 19.65 -1.00 0.95
CA THR A 287 20.45 -0.43 -0.15
C THR A 287 20.55 -1.41 -1.31
N GLN A 288 20.79 -2.69 -1.03
CA GLN A 288 20.89 -3.74 -2.05
C GLN A 288 19.56 -4.01 -2.76
N VAL A 289 18.42 -3.87 -2.09
CA VAL A 289 17.12 -3.90 -2.77
C VAL A 289 16.95 -2.73 -3.73
N LEU A 290 17.47 -1.54 -3.40
CA LEU A 290 17.40 -0.39 -4.29
C LEU A 290 18.21 -0.56 -5.57
N THR A 291 19.28 -1.38 -5.59
CA THR A 291 20.05 -1.66 -6.82
C THR A 291 19.22 -2.36 -7.89
N LEU A 292 18.07 -2.96 -7.55
CA LEU A 292 17.10 -3.45 -8.55
C LEU A 292 16.67 -2.35 -9.54
N LYS A 293 16.72 -1.08 -9.12
CA LYS A 293 16.42 0.07 -9.97
C LYS A 293 17.46 0.34 -11.06
N GLU A 294 18.68 -0.21 -10.98
CA GLU A 294 19.67 -0.16 -12.07
C GLU A 294 19.17 -0.87 -13.33
N LYS A 295 18.21 -1.80 -13.19
CA LYS A 295 17.55 -2.43 -14.34
C LYS A 295 16.47 -1.55 -14.98
N LEU A 296 16.06 -0.49 -14.29
CA LEU A 296 15.01 0.45 -14.68
C LEU A 296 15.59 1.76 -15.22
N TYR A 297 16.69 2.24 -14.64
CA TYR A 297 17.35 3.50 -15.00
C TYR A 297 18.84 3.27 -15.25
N LYS A 298 19.38 3.87 -16.31
CA LYS A 298 20.79 3.67 -16.74
C LYS A 298 21.82 4.21 -15.75
N ASP A 299 21.52 5.32 -15.10
CA ASP A 299 22.45 6.04 -14.21
C ASP A 299 21.97 6.03 -12.75
N PHE A 300 21.27 4.97 -12.34
CA PHE A 300 20.81 4.86 -10.96
C PHE A 300 21.97 4.70 -10.00
N GLN A 301 22.02 5.54 -8.98
CA GLN A 301 22.93 5.40 -7.85
C GLN A 301 22.09 5.18 -6.59
N PRO A 302 22.24 4.04 -5.88
CA PRO A 302 21.50 3.81 -4.65
C PRO A 302 21.92 4.85 -3.60
N ALA A 303 20.93 5.34 -2.84
CA ALA A 303 21.21 6.22 -1.71
C ALA A 303 22.15 5.53 -0.71
N SER A 304 23.16 6.25 -0.22
CA SER A 304 24.01 5.74 0.86
C SER A 304 23.18 5.71 2.15
N LEU A 305 22.83 4.51 2.62
CA LEU A 305 22.03 4.32 3.83
C LEU A 305 22.93 3.88 4.99
N GLN A 306 22.91 4.63 6.10
CA GLN A 306 23.66 4.29 7.30
C GLN A 306 22.71 3.88 8.42
N GLY A 307 22.85 2.67 8.95
CA GLY A 307 22.04 2.18 10.06
C GLY A 307 22.68 2.49 11.41
N LYS A 308 22.09 3.42 12.16
CA LYS A 308 22.47 3.83 13.52
C LYS A 308 21.49 3.33 14.60
N GLY A 309 20.51 2.54 14.21
CA GLY A 309 19.54 1.95 15.14
C GLY A 309 20.18 0.95 16.08
N LYS A 310 19.74 0.95 17.35
CA LYS A 310 20.13 -0.05 18.33
C LYS A 310 19.16 -1.23 18.31
N ALA A 311 19.65 -2.41 18.67
CA ALA A 311 18.80 -3.58 18.84
C ALA A 311 17.69 -3.29 19.86
N ALA A 312 16.44 -3.43 19.46
CA ALA A 312 15.30 -3.38 20.36
C ALA A 312 14.98 -4.78 20.91
N GLN A 313 14.26 -4.84 22.03
CA GLN A 313 13.64 -6.07 22.49
C GLN A 313 12.59 -6.54 21.46
N TYR A 314 12.43 -7.84 21.26
CA TYR A 314 11.44 -8.40 20.33
C TYR A 314 10.05 -8.42 20.97
N LYS A 315 9.30 -7.31 20.90
CA LYS A 315 7.95 -7.22 21.50
C LYS A 315 6.85 -7.44 20.48
N THR A 316 7.00 -6.89 19.27
CA THR A 316 5.97 -6.97 18.23
C THR A 316 6.42 -7.84 17.05
N ASN A 317 5.56 -8.75 16.60
CA ASN A 317 5.73 -9.51 15.36
C ASN A 317 4.71 -9.01 14.33
N ALA A 318 5.17 -8.74 13.10
CA ALA A 318 4.27 -8.32 12.03
C ALA A 318 4.56 -9.05 10.71
N THR A 319 3.53 -9.63 10.12
CA THR A 319 3.53 -10.10 8.74
C THR A 319 3.13 -8.97 7.80
N ILE A 320 4.03 -8.63 6.87
CA ILE A 320 3.82 -7.58 5.87
C ILE A 320 3.71 -8.21 4.48
N ALA A 321 2.60 -7.92 3.80
CA ALA A 321 2.35 -8.36 2.43
C ALA A 321 2.28 -7.19 1.45
N ARG A 322 2.58 -7.45 0.17
CA ARG A 322 2.37 -6.49 -0.92
C ARG A 322 0.88 -6.33 -1.24
N SER A 323 0.13 -7.43 -1.23
CA SER A 323 -1.26 -7.50 -1.66
C SER A 323 -2.21 -7.86 -0.51
N ASN A 324 -3.47 -7.43 -0.62
CA ASN A 324 -4.52 -7.85 0.32
C ASN A 324 -4.73 -9.37 0.26
N LEU A 325 -4.64 -9.97 -0.93
CA LEU A 325 -4.69 -11.41 -1.14
C LEU A 325 -3.59 -12.11 -0.34
N GLY A 326 -2.32 -11.78 -0.62
CA GLY A 326 -1.17 -12.38 0.03
C GLY A 326 -1.25 -12.28 1.54
N LEU A 327 -1.73 -11.15 2.07
CA LEU A 327 -1.94 -10.97 3.50
C LEU A 327 -3.00 -11.92 4.06
N LEU A 328 -4.18 -11.98 3.44
CA LEU A 328 -5.28 -12.80 3.91
C LEU A 328 -4.91 -14.28 3.88
N LEU A 329 -4.27 -14.74 2.80
CA LEU A 329 -3.81 -16.12 2.68
C LEU A 329 -2.77 -16.49 3.75
N ASN A 330 -1.82 -15.60 4.01
CA ASN A 330 -0.81 -15.82 5.07
C ASN A 330 -1.44 -15.79 6.47
N ALA A 331 -2.46 -14.97 6.70
CA ALA A 331 -3.16 -14.94 7.98
C ALA A 331 -3.95 -16.24 8.23
N ILE A 332 -4.63 -16.74 7.19
CA ILE A 332 -5.33 -18.02 7.23
C ILE A 332 -4.34 -19.14 7.52
N GLU A 333 -3.25 -19.23 6.77
CA GLU A 333 -2.19 -20.22 6.95
C GLU A 333 -1.59 -20.14 8.37
N TYR A 334 -1.22 -18.95 8.83
CA TYR A 334 -0.67 -18.73 10.16
C TYR A 334 -1.59 -19.25 11.26
N VAL A 335 -2.88 -18.89 11.24
CA VAL A 335 -3.84 -19.34 12.26
C VAL A 335 -4.11 -20.84 12.18
N THR A 336 -4.09 -21.40 10.97
CA THR A 336 -4.36 -22.83 10.76
C THR A 336 -3.20 -23.69 11.25
N GLU A 337 -1.95 -23.26 11.03
CA GLU A 337 -0.75 -23.98 11.44
C GLU A 337 -0.39 -23.74 12.92
N ASN A 338 -0.70 -22.55 13.46
CA ASN A 338 -0.35 -22.17 14.83
C ASN A 338 -1.54 -22.25 15.78
N ARG A 339 -1.94 -23.48 16.16
CA ARG A 339 -3.08 -23.73 17.07
C ARG A 339 -3.00 -23.08 18.46
N LYS A 340 -1.82 -22.57 18.85
CA LYS A 340 -1.60 -21.88 20.13
C LYS A 340 -1.77 -20.36 20.06
N VAL A 341 -2.01 -19.82 18.86
CA VAL A 341 -2.27 -18.38 18.68
C VAL A 341 -3.51 -17.99 19.51
N LYS A 342 -3.39 -16.91 20.28
CA LYS A 342 -4.49 -16.40 21.11
C LYS A 342 -5.08 -15.13 20.54
N SER A 343 -4.25 -14.33 19.87
CA SER A 343 -4.67 -13.03 19.36
C SER A 343 -3.89 -12.63 18.11
N ILE A 344 -4.62 -12.12 17.12
CA ILE A 344 -4.05 -11.50 15.93
C ILE A 344 -4.59 -10.09 15.77
N TYR A 345 -3.86 -9.23 15.07
CA TYR A 345 -4.29 -7.87 14.81
C TYR A 345 -4.13 -7.52 13.33
N PHE A 346 -5.18 -7.01 12.69
CA PHE A 346 -5.11 -6.49 11.32
C PHE A 346 -5.02 -4.97 11.34
N GLU A 347 -3.96 -4.40 10.75
CA GLU A 347 -3.86 -2.96 10.58
C GLU A 347 -5.03 -2.44 9.76
N GLY A 348 -5.79 -1.48 10.31
CA GLY A 348 -6.97 -0.95 9.65
C GLY A 348 -8.20 -1.84 9.71
N ASN A 349 -8.25 -2.81 10.63
CA ASN A 349 -9.33 -3.76 10.83
C ASN A 349 -9.47 -4.80 9.70
N ILE A 350 -9.83 -6.02 10.08
CA ILE A 350 -10.04 -7.15 9.14
C ILE A 350 -11.08 -6.84 8.04
N ASN A 351 -12.06 -5.98 8.32
CA ASN A 351 -13.07 -5.60 7.34
C ASN A 351 -12.47 -4.94 6.09
N THR A 352 -11.36 -4.21 6.21
CA THR A 352 -10.76 -3.58 5.02
C THR A 352 -10.12 -4.59 4.05
N TYR A 353 -9.98 -5.85 4.45
CA TYR A 353 -9.45 -6.91 3.59
C TYR A 353 -10.53 -7.86 3.07
N THR A 354 -11.76 -7.72 3.59
CA THR A 354 -12.90 -8.59 3.27
C THR A 354 -14.05 -7.85 2.57
N TYR A 355 -13.90 -6.52 2.41
CA TYR A 355 -14.81 -5.64 1.69
C TYR A 355 -14.04 -4.83 0.64
N ALA A 356 -14.69 -4.56 -0.48
CA ALA A 356 -14.24 -3.64 -1.51
C ALA A 356 -14.70 -2.21 -1.16
N ASP A 357 -14.06 -1.21 -1.76
CA ASP A 357 -14.32 0.21 -1.53
C ASP A 357 -15.76 0.58 -1.92
N GLU A 358 -16.33 -0.10 -2.93
CA GLU A 358 -17.74 0.04 -3.34
C GLU A 358 -18.74 -0.65 -2.38
N GLY A 359 -18.23 -1.42 -1.41
CA GLY A 359 -18.99 -2.07 -0.34
C GLY A 359 -19.32 -3.54 -0.58
N ALA A 360 -19.01 -4.10 -1.74
CA ALA A 360 -19.10 -5.53 -2.00
C ALA A 360 -18.21 -6.31 -1.03
N SER A 361 -18.75 -7.38 -0.45
CA SER A 361 -18.01 -8.25 0.47
C SER A 361 -17.54 -9.54 -0.20
N LEU A 362 -16.55 -10.19 0.40
CA LEU A 362 -16.13 -11.53 -0.02
C LEU A 362 -17.30 -12.54 0.02
N TYR A 363 -18.25 -12.35 0.95
CA TYR A 363 -19.46 -13.16 1.01
C TYR A 363 -20.43 -12.90 -0.14
N ASP A 364 -20.49 -11.68 -0.67
CA ASP A 364 -21.31 -11.37 -1.84
C ASP A 364 -20.80 -12.11 -3.07
N VAL A 365 -19.49 -12.08 -3.31
CA VAL A 365 -18.84 -12.83 -4.40
C VAL A 365 -18.99 -14.34 -4.22
N LEU A 366 -18.87 -14.84 -2.98
CA LEU A 366 -19.08 -16.25 -2.67
C LEU A 366 -20.53 -16.69 -2.89
N ASN A 367 -21.51 -15.85 -2.55
CA ASN A 367 -22.92 -16.14 -2.79
C ASN A 367 -23.27 -16.05 -4.28
N LEU A 368 -22.61 -15.18 -5.05
CA LEU A 368 -22.69 -15.18 -6.52
C LEU A 368 -22.15 -16.50 -7.09
N ALA A 369 -20.98 -16.96 -6.65
CA ALA A 369 -20.40 -18.25 -7.05
C ALA A 369 -21.32 -19.44 -6.74
N ASN A 370 -22.04 -19.35 -5.62
CA ASN A 370 -22.95 -20.39 -5.14
C ASN A 370 -24.38 -20.28 -5.70
N ASN A 371 -24.65 -19.37 -6.63
CA ASN A 371 -25.99 -19.12 -7.18
C ASN A 371 -27.05 -18.81 -6.10
N LYS A 372 -26.70 -17.99 -5.10
CA LYS A 372 -27.58 -17.56 -3.99
C LYS A 372 -27.82 -16.04 -4.03
N PRO A 373 -28.49 -15.51 -5.08
CA PRO A 373 -28.65 -14.06 -5.28
C PRO A 373 -29.44 -13.36 -4.17
N ASP A 374 -30.32 -14.08 -3.49
CA ASP A 374 -31.10 -13.62 -2.33
C ASP A 374 -30.22 -13.25 -1.12
N LYS A 375 -29.01 -13.80 -1.04
CA LYS A 375 -28.04 -13.55 0.04
C LYS A 375 -27.02 -12.47 -0.29
N ILE A 376 -27.00 -11.98 -1.53
CA ILE A 376 -26.09 -10.92 -1.97
C ILE A 376 -26.64 -9.57 -1.51
N ARG A 377 -25.88 -8.82 -0.73
CA ARG A 377 -26.27 -7.50 -0.20
C ARG A 377 -25.93 -6.37 -1.15
N ASP A 378 -24.77 -6.45 -1.79
CA ASP A 378 -24.30 -5.42 -2.69
C ASP A 378 -25.14 -5.33 -3.97
N LYS A 379 -25.53 -4.11 -4.37
CA LYS A 379 -26.44 -3.88 -5.52
C LYS A 379 -25.78 -4.25 -6.86
N LEU A 380 -24.50 -3.94 -7.03
CA LEU A 380 -23.75 -4.23 -8.26
C LEU A 380 -23.61 -5.75 -8.40
N ILE A 381 -23.09 -6.42 -7.38
CA ILE A 381 -22.90 -7.88 -7.41
C ILE A 381 -24.25 -8.61 -7.55
N ARG A 382 -25.32 -8.13 -6.90
CA ARG A 382 -26.66 -8.75 -7.04
C ARG A 382 -27.22 -8.64 -8.46
N SER A 383 -26.82 -7.62 -9.21
CA SER A 383 -27.26 -7.45 -10.61
C SER A 383 -26.57 -8.40 -11.58
N MET A 384 -25.51 -9.10 -11.16
CA MET A 384 -24.76 -10.06 -11.97
C MET A 384 -25.42 -11.45 -11.91
N ASN A 385 -25.40 -12.18 -13.02
CA ASN A 385 -26.00 -13.51 -13.11
C ASN A 385 -25.00 -14.64 -12.85
N SER A 386 -23.71 -14.37 -13.03
CA SER A 386 -22.65 -15.36 -12.94
C SER A 386 -21.32 -14.72 -12.54
N LEU A 387 -20.33 -15.56 -12.21
CA LEU A 387 -18.95 -15.10 -12.05
C LEU A 387 -18.35 -14.57 -13.36
N ASP A 388 -18.82 -15.01 -14.52
CA ASP A 388 -18.36 -14.49 -15.81
C ASP A 388 -18.77 -13.02 -15.99
N ASP A 389 -19.99 -12.65 -15.59
CA ASP A 389 -20.44 -11.24 -15.58
C ASP A 389 -19.52 -10.38 -14.67
N LEU A 390 -19.12 -10.92 -13.51
CA LEU A 390 -18.19 -10.26 -12.59
C LEU A 390 -16.77 -10.15 -13.17
N GLU A 391 -16.28 -11.20 -13.82
CA GLU A 391 -14.98 -11.21 -14.49
C GLU A 391 -14.90 -10.16 -15.59
N GLU A 392 -15.93 -10.06 -16.42
CA GLU A 392 -16.03 -9.04 -17.47
C GLU A 392 -16.05 -7.63 -16.88
N TYR A 393 -16.81 -7.41 -15.79
CA TYR A 393 -16.81 -6.13 -15.08
C TYR A 393 -15.42 -5.78 -14.55
N ILE A 394 -14.75 -6.73 -13.89
CA ILE A 394 -13.39 -6.55 -13.33
C ILE A 394 -12.40 -6.20 -14.44
N GLU A 395 -12.45 -6.92 -15.57
CA GLU A 395 -11.55 -6.71 -16.69
C GLU A 395 -11.76 -5.31 -17.30
N LYS A 396 -13.00 -4.92 -17.55
CA LYS A 396 -13.34 -3.62 -18.15
C LYS A 396 -13.12 -2.43 -17.20
N THR A 397 -13.16 -2.65 -15.89
CA THR A 397 -12.97 -1.59 -14.90
C THR A 397 -11.59 -1.57 -14.27
N GLU A 398 -10.78 -2.62 -14.34
CA GLU A 398 -9.56 -2.81 -13.52
C GLU A 398 -9.82 -2.78 -12.00
N ASP A 399 -10.95 -3.34 -11.53
CA ASP A 399 -11.23 -3.45 -10.10
C ASP A 399 -10.39 -4.54 -9.43
N GLN A 400 -9.28 -4.12 -8.81
CA GLN A 400 -8.32 -5.02 -8.17
C GLN A 400 -8.88 -5.70 -6.90
N GLN A 401 -9.83 -5.07 -6.20
CA GLN A 401 -10.37 -5.62 -4.96
C GLN A 401 -11.39 -6.72 -5.29
N LEU A 402 -12.27 -6.50 -6.26
CA LEU A 402 -13.15 -7.54 -6.77
C LEU A 402 -12.37 -8.68 -7.43
N ALA A 403 -11.30 -8.38 -8.18
CA ALA A 403 -10.39 -9.39 -8.73
C ALA A 403 -9.81 -10.30 -7.63
N MET A 404 -9.30 -9.70 -6.55
CA MET A 404 -8.82 -10.45 -5.39
C MET A 404 -9.93 -11.33 -4.80
N MET A 405 -11.11 -10.77 -4.54
CA MET A 405 -12.20 -11.52 -3.93
C MET A 405 -12.61 -12.72 -4.77
N LEU A 406 -12.70 -12.53 -6.08
CA LEU A 406 -12.96 -13.59 -7.04
C LEU A 406 -11.88 -14.68 -6.97
N GLU A 407 -10.60 -14.32 -6.91
CA GLU A 407 -9.51 -15.29 -6.76
C GLU A 407 -9.60 -16.09 -5.45
N VAL A 408 -9.88 -15.42 -4.32
CA VAL A 408 -10.07 -16.10 -3.03
C VAL A 408 -11.26 -17.06 -3.11
N VAL A 409 -12.39 -16.63 -3.67
CA VAL A 409 -13.60 -17.46 -3.85
C VAL A 409 -13.32 -18.67 -4.75
N LYS A 410 -12.60 -18.48 -5.85
CA LYS A 410 -12.20 -19.57 -6.75
C LYS A 410 -11.29 -20.60 -6.09
N GLU A 411 -10.38 -20.17 -5.21
CA GLU A 411 -9.41 -21.05 -4.56
C GLU A 411 -10.03 -21.81 -3.37
N TYR A 412 -10.85 -21.14 -2.55
CA TYR A 412 -11.28 -21.66 -1.25
C TYR A 412 -12.77 -22.00 -1.16
N GLY A 413 -13.61 -21.48 -2.06
CA GLY A 413 -15.05 -21.72 -2.08
C GLY A 413 -15.72 -21.53 -0.72
N ASP A 414 -16.54 -22.49 -0.31
CA ASP A 414 -17.28 -22.43 0.96
C ASP A 414 -16.39 -22.47 2.21
N GLY A 415 -15.15 -22.97 2.11
CA GLY A 415 -14.20 -22.99 3.23
C GLY A 415 -13.85 -21.60 3.77
N ILE A 416 -14.08 -20.55 2.97
CA ILE A 416 -13.89 -19.14 3.35
C ILE A 416 -14.69 -18.77 4.59
N TYR A 417 -15.91 -19.30 4.74
CA TYR A 417 -16.76 -18.95 5.88
C TYR A 417 -16.08 -19.24 7.22
N ASP A 418 -15.56 -20.44 7.39
CA ASP A 418 -14.93 -20.89 8.62
C ASP A 418 -13.60 -20.18 8.86
N MET A 419 -12.80 -20.02 7.80
CA MET A 419 -11.51 -19.35 7.90
C MET A 419 -11.67 -17.87 8.29
N LEU A 420 -12.60 -17.14 7.66
CA LEU A 420 -12.88 -15.76 8.03
C LEU A 420 -13.46 -15.64 9.44
N ARG A 421 -14.29 -16.60 9.86
CA ARG A 421 -14.82 -16.63 11.23
C ARG A 421 -13.68 -16.78 12.24
N SER A 422 -12.79 -17.76 12.03
CA SER A 422 -11.62 -17.97 12.88
C SER A 422 -10.73 -16.73 12.97
N LEU A 423 -10.46 -16.07 11.84
CA LEU A 423 -9.69 -14.82 11.85
C LEU A 423 -10.39 -13.69 12.63
N LYS A 424 -11.71 -13.56 12.50
CA LYS A 424 -12.50 -12.54 13.23
C LYS A 424 -12.53 -12.83 14.73
N ASP A 425 -12.68 -14.08 15.12
CA ASP A 425 -12.75 -14.50 16.53
C ASP A 425 -11.40 -14.27 17.25
N LEU A 426 -10.27 -14.41 16.53
CA LEU A 426 -8.93 -14.12 17.04
C LEU A 426 -8.52 -12.64 16.92
N HIS A 427 -9.24 -11.83 16.15
CA HIS A 427 -8.87 -10.44 15.91
C HIS A 427 -9.11 -9.58 17.16
N CYS A 428 -8.04 -9.08 17.78
CA CYS A 428 -8.13 -8.20 18.94
C CYS A 428 -8.39 -6.73 18.57
N ALA A 429 -8.81 -5.94 19.56
CA ALA A 429 -9.08 -4.51 19.40
C ALA A 429 -7.80 -3.66 19.33
N ASP A 430 -7.91 -2.42 18.84
CA ASP A 430 -6.78 -1.48 18.69
C ASP A 430 -6.00 -1.25 20.00
N ALA A 431 -6.68 -1.29 21.15
CA ALA A 431 -6.05 -1.14 22.47
C ALA A 431 -5.08 -2.29 22.80
N ASP A 432 -5.33 -3.48 22.25
CA ASP A 432 -4.58 -4.71 22.53
C ASP A 432 -3.57 -5.05 21.43
N LYS A 433 -3.42 -4.18 20.42
CA LYS A 433 -2.47 -4.32 19.31
C LYS A 433 -1.05 -4.61 19.79
N ALA A 434 -0.60 -3.95 20.85
CA ALA A 434 0.76 -4.08 21.37
C ALA A 434 1.06 -5.46 21.99
N THR A 435 0.03 -6.23 22.32
CA THR A 435 0.11 -7.56 22.91
C THR A 435 -0.35 -8.67 21.97
N ALA A 436 -0.69 -8.35 20.72
CA ALA A 436 -1.07 -9.34 19.72
C ALA A 436 0.09 -10.30 19.42
N ASP A 437 -0.20 -11.59 19.25
CA ASP A 437 0.82 -12.59 18.93
C ASP A 437 1.40 -12.34 17.52
N MET A 438 0.55 -11.89 16.59
CA MET A 438 0.92 -11.50 15.24
C MET A 438 0.09 -10.32 14.72
N ILE A 439 0.76 -9.34 14.11
CA ILE A 439 0.14 -8.23 13.40
C ILE A 439 0.18 -8.52 11.90
N PHE A 440 -0.94 -8.37 11.21
CA PHE A 440 -1.06 -8.48 9.75
C PHE A 440 -1.28 -7.10 9.14
N SER A 441 -0.42 -6.72 8.21
CA SER A 441 -0.53 -5.45 7.50
C SER A 441 -0.14 -5.58 6.04
N THR A 442 -0.84 -4.90 5.14
CA THR A 442 -0.21 -4.59 3.85
C THR A 442 0.88 -3.54 4.04
N VAL A 443 1.83 -3.52 3.12
CA VAL A 443 2.93 -2.53 3.09
C VAL A 443 2.43 -1.08 3.10
N HIS A 444 1.30 -0.80 2.42
CA HIS A 444 0.70 0.54 2.39
C HIS A 444 0.22 1.01 3.75
N ARG A 445 -0.35 0.10 4.56
CA ARG A 445 -0.82 0.38 5.92
C ARG A 445 0.31 0.37 6.94
N ALA A 446 1.33 -0.45 6.71
CA ALA A 446 2.53 -0.50 7.55
C ALA A 446 3.41 0.75 7.39
N LYS A 447 3.21 1.55 6.34
CA LYS A 447 3.93 2.81 6.16
C LYS A 447 3.64 3.78 7.31
N GLY A 448 4.70 4.33 7.88
CA GLY A 448 4.65 5.14 9.12
C GLY A 448 4.63 4.31 10.41
N MET A 449 4.41 3.00 10.34
CA MET A 449 4.53 2.08 11.47
C MET A 449 5.92 1.44 11.51
N GLU A 450 6.24 0.80 12.63
CA GLU A 450 7.52 0.14 12.85
C GLU A 450 7.30 -1.07 13.77
N TYR A 451 7.98 -2.18 13.50
CA TYR A 451 7.84 -3.42 14.25
C TYR A 451 9.21 -4.00 14.61
N ASP A 452 9.32 -4.65 15.76
CA ASP A 452 10.58 -5.27 16.18
C ASP A 452 10.99 -6.42 15.26
N THR A 453 10.05 -7.30 14.92
CA THR A 453 10.21 -8.41 13.98
C THR A 453 9.23 -8.30 12.83
N VAL A 454 9.71 -8.40 11.60
CA VAL A 454 8.88 -8.42 10.38
C VAL A 454 9.02 -9.73 9.62
N TYR A 455 7.91 -10.28 9.14
CA TYR A 455 7.83 -11.41 8.23
C TYR A 455 7.30 -10.94 6.89
N LEU A 456 8.07 -11.06 5.82
CA LEU A 456 7.62 -10.68 4.49
C LEU A 456 6.92 -11.84 3.79
N VAL A 457 5.76 -11.55 3.21
CA VAL A 457 5.08 -12.49 2.31
C VAL A 457 5.83 -12.55 0.98
N ASN A 458 5.83 -13.71 0.31
CA ASN A 458 6.48 -13.90 -0.99
C ASN A 458 5.67 -13.34 -2.17
N ASP A 459 5.07 -12.15 -2.03
CA ASP A 459 4.25 -11.49 -3.05
C ASP A 459 4.87 -10.18 -3.58
N PHE A 460 6.01 -9.75 -3.05
CA PHE A 460 6.77 -8.58 -3.52
C PHE A 460 7.52 -8.82 -4.83
N ILE A 461 8.02 -7.72 -5.42
CA ILE A 461 8.87 -7.74 -6.61
C ILE A 461 10.22 -8.42 -6.33
N ASN A 462 10.80 -9.04 -7.36
CA ASN A 462 12.17 -9.52 -7.34
C ASN A 462 12.84 -9.36 -8.70
N GLN A 463 14.12 -9.71 -8.77
CA GLN A 463 14.92 -9.60 -9.99
C GLN A 463 14.31 -10.41 -11.16
N GLY A 464 13.73 -11.58 -10.88
CA GLY A 464 13.06 -12.42 -11.87
C GLY A 464 11.81 -11.76 -12.46
N LYS A 465 10.95 -11.18 -11.61
CA LYS A 465 9.74 -10.44 -12.02
C LYS A 465 10.08 -9.22 -12.88
N ILE A 466 11.16 -8.49 -12.56
CA ILE A 466 11.63 -7.35 -13.39
C ILE A 466 12.13 -7.84 -14.76
N LYS A 467 12.92 -8.91 -14.79
CA LYS A 467 13.39 -9.53 -16.05
C LYS A 467 12.21 -10.01 -16.91
N LYS A 468 11.20 -10.63 -16.29
CA LYS A 468 9.97 -11.06 -16.98
C LYS A 468 9.22 -9.86 -17.56
N ALA A 469 8.96 -8.81 -16.77
CA ALA A 469 8.30 -7.60 -17.26
C ALA A 469 9.04 -6.95 -18.44
N LYS A 470 10.39 -7.01 -18.45
CA LYS A 470 11.20 -6.58 -19.59
C LYS A 470 10.96 -7.43 -20.83
N ALA A 471 10.97 -8.76 -20.68
CA ALA A 471 10.74 -9.68 -21.77
C ALA A 471 9.32 -9.52 -22.34
N ASP A 472 8.31 -9.42 -21.48
CA ASP A 472 6.91 -9.25 -21.87
C ASP A 472 6.71 -7.95 -22.66
N ALA A 473 7.31 -6.84 -22.22
CA ALA A 473 7.28 -5.56 -22.95
C ALA A 473 7.92 -5.66 -24.35
N ILE A 474 9.03 -6.39 -24.48
CA ILE A 474 9.69 -6.63 -25.78
C ILE A 474 8.77 -7.45 -26.71
N VAL A 475 8.16 -8.51 -26.19
CA VAL A 475 7.24 -9.38 -26.96
C VAL A 475 6.00 -8.60 -27.40
N ALA A 476 5.44 -7.78 -26.51
CA ALA A 476 4.27 -6.95 -26.79
C ALA A 476 4.58 -5.73 -27.69
N LYS A 477 5.86 -5.42 -27.94
CA LYS A 477 6.32 -4.18 -28.59
C LYS A 477 5.79 -2.92 -27.90
N GLU A 478 5.70 -2.98 -26.58
CA GLU A 478 5.20 -1.90 -25.73
C GLU A 478 6.34 -1.38 -24.85
N PRO A 479 6.31 -0.09 -24.43
CA PRO A 479 7.29 0.43 -23.50
C PRO A 479 7.19 -0.31 -22.16
N MET A 480 8.34 -0.56 -21.53
CA MET A 480 8.36 -1.12 -20.18
C MET A 480 7.65 -0.14 -19.21
N PRO A 481 6.80 -0.63 -18.29
CA PRO A 481 6.14 0.20 -17.29
C PRO A 481 7.10 0.58 -16.14
N VAL A 482 8.11 1.40 -16.45
CA VAL A 482 9.20 1.77 -15.53
C VAL A 482 8.69 2.37 -14.23
N ALA A 483 7.73 3.28 -14.29
CA ALA A 483 7.18 3.93 -13.08
C ALA A 483 6.53 2.92 -12.12
N ARG A 484 5.73 1.99 -12.65
CA ARG A 484 5.09 0.92 -11.87
C ARG A 484 6.12 -0.02 -11.25
N LEU A 485 7.14 -0.43 -12.02
CA LEU A 485 8.21 -1.29 -11.50
C LEU A 485 9.06 -0.58 -10.43
N ASN A 486 9.29 0.72 -10.57
CA ASN A 486 9.98 1.52 -9.56
C ASN A 486 9.18 1.61 -8.26
N GLU A 487 7.86 1.80 -8.34
CA GLU A 487 6.97 1.76 -7.18
C GLU A 487 6.98 0.37 -6.51
N GLU A 488 6.99 -0.72 -7.29
CA GLU A 488 7.11 -2.07 -6.74
C GLU A 488 8.43 -2.31 -5.97
N VAL A 489 9.55 -1.74 -6.45
CA VAL A 489 10.83 -1.78 -5.70
C VAL A 489 10.73 -0.93 -4.42
N ASN A 490 10.10 0.24 -4.49
CA ASN A 490 9.85 1.09 -3.32
C ASN A 490 9.00 0.35 -2.26
N LEU A 491 8.02 -0.44 -2.68
CA LEU A 491 7.18 -1.22 -1.77
C LEU A 491 8.02 -2.26 -1.01
N LEU A 492 8.93 -2.98 -1.68
CA LEU A 492 9.85 -3.89 -1.00
C LEU A 492 10.79 -3.15 -0.04
N TYR A 493 11.35 -2.01 -0.46
CA TYR A 493 12.17 -1.15 0.40
C TYR A 493 11.41 -0.66 1.65
N VAL A 494 10.17 -0.20 1.48
CA VAL A 494 9.30 0.22 2.59
C VAL A 494 9.08 -0.93 3.55
N ALA A 495 8.74 -2.13 3.04
CA ALA A 495 8.46 -3.31 3.86
C ALA A 495 9.67 -3.73 4.71
N ILE A 496 10.86 -3.81 4.10
CA ILE A 496 12.12 -4.12 4.80
C ILE A 496 12.42 -3.09 5.89
N THR A 497 12.28 -1.81 5.57
CA THR A 497 12.58 -0.71 6.50
C THR A 497 11.54 -0.52 7.62
N ARG A 498 10.51 -1.38 7.70
CA ARG A 498 9.59 -1.43 8.86
C ARG A 498 10.18 -2.23 10.02
N ALA A 499 11.14 -3.12 9.77
CA ALA A 499 11.80 -3.92 10.79
C ALA A 499 12.79 -3.06 11.59
N LYS A 500 12.69 -3.09 12.92
CA LYS A 500 13.68 -2.45 13.82
C LYS A 500 14.85 -3.38 14.12
N SER A 501 14.56 -4.68 14.31
CA SER A 501 15.53 -5.62 14.88
C SER A 501 15.74 -6.86 14.03
N LYS A 502 14.65 -7.53 13.60
CA LYS A 502 14.70 -8.81 12.87
C LYS A 502 13.76 -8.81 11.67
N LEU A 503 14.22 -9.43 10.59
CA LEU A 503 13.50 -9.58 9.33
C LEU A 503 13.55 -11.03 8.88
N HIS A 504 12.39 -11.61 8.62
CA HIS A 504 12.21 -12.86 7.92
C HIS A 504 11.83 -12.54 6.47
N ILE A 505 12.70 -12.90 5.54
CA ILE A 505 12.56 -12.57 4.11
C ILE A 505 12.59 -13.85 3.27
N PRO A 506 11.59 -14.06 2.38
CA PRO A 506 11.60 -15.17 1.44
C PRO A 506 12.85 -15.19 0.57
N ASP A 507 13.41 -16.37 0.30
CA ASP A 507 14.65 -16.55 -0.48
C ASP A 507 14.62 -15.82 -1.83
N GLY A 508 13.49 -15.89 -2.53
CA GLY A 508 13.32 -15.25 -3.83
C GLY A 508 13.29 -13.72 -3.80
N LEU A 509 13.24 -13.10 -2.62
CA LEU A 509 13.26 -11.63 -2.44
C LEU A 509 14.62 -11.11 -1.96
N VAL A 510 15.54 -11.99 -1.54
CA VAL A 510 16.88 -11.58 -1.10
C VAL A 510 17.76 -11.28 -2.32
N PRO A 511 18.34 -10.06 -2.44
CA PRO A 511 19.27 -9.77 -3.52
C PRO A 511 20.53 -10.66 -3.47
N ASP A 512 21.13 -10.90 -4.64
CA ASP A 512 22.36 -11.69 -4.75
C ASP A 512 23.49 -11.08 -3.91
N GLY A 513 24.24 -11.91 -3.19
CA GLY A 513 25.43 -11.48 -2.44
C GLY A 513 25.19 -10.84 -1.07
N VAL A 514 23.95 -10.79 -0.56
CA VAL A 514 23.69 -10.32 0.82
C VAL A 514 23.99 -11.45 1.83
N PRO A 515 24.94 -11.25 2.77
CA PRO A 515 25.24 -12.24 3.79
C PRO A 515 24.08 -12.37 4.78
N LEU A 516 23.81 -13.61 5.21
CA LEU A 516 22.82 -13.88 6.24
C LEU A 516 23.35 -13.53 7.61
N SER A 517 22.45 -13.10 8.50
CA SER A 517 22.75 -12.85 9.90
C SER A 517 21.61 -13.33 10.79
N ASP A 518 21.81 -13.35 12.10
CA ASP A 518 20.73 -13.66 13.07
C ASP A 518 19.54 -12.68 12.96
N ARG A 519 19.78 -11.51 12.35
CA ARG A 519 18.77 -10.47 12.13
C ARG A 519 18.06 -10.59 10.80
N ILE A 520 18.76 -11.05 9.75
CA ILE A 520 18.19 -11.25 8.40
C ILE A 520 18.08 -12.76 8.15
N VAL A 521 16.89 -13.29 8.40
CA VAL A 521 16.60 -14.72 8.30
C VAL A 521 15.93 -15.00 6.95
N ARG A 522 16.56 -15.88 6.16
CA ARG A 522 15.97 -16.41 4.94
C ARG A 522 14.89 -17.44 5.27
N VAL A 523 13.78 -17.38 4.55
CA VAL A 523 12.68 -18.34 4.65
C VAL A 523 12.51 -19.02 3.30
N GLN A 524 12.56 -20.35 3.27
CA GLN A 524 12.32 -21.09 2.03
C GLN A 524 10.85 -20.92 1.62
N ALA A 525 10.62 -20.75 0.32
CA ALA A 525 9.26 -20.68 -0.22
C ALA A 525 8.61 -22.07 -0.09
N GLY A 526 7.85 -22.29 0.99
CA GLY A 526 7.12 -23.54 1.24
C GLY A 526 7.26 -24.15 2.62
N SER A 527 8.01 -23.54 3.56
CA SER A 527 8.04 -24.05 4.93
C SER A 527 8.12 -22.92 5.94
N ALA A 528 7.06 -22.79 6.74
CA ALA A 528 7.19 -22.22 8.07
C ALA A 528 8.13 -23.15 8.87
N GLU A 529 9.45 -22.90 8.83
CA GLU A 529 10.39 -23.71 9.59
C GLU A 529 10.26 -23.44 11.09
N THR A 530 9.55 -24.32 11.77
CA THR A 530 9.90 -24.73 13.14
C THR A 530 11.03 -25.76 13.08
N GLY A 531 12.28 -25.32 13.28
CA GLY A 531 13.37 -26.08 13.92
C GLY A 531 13.85 -27.45 13.37
N LYS A 532 15.06 -27.43 12.79
CA LYS A 532 16.16 -28.44 12.80
C LYS A 532 16.17 -29.68 11.88
N LYS A 533 17.26 -29.69 11.08
CA LYS A 533 18.26 -30.75 10.75
C LYS A 533 18.08 -31.70 9.54
N THR A 534 18.94 -31.41 8.53
CA THR A 534 19.82 -32.30 7.71
C THR A 534 19.24 -33.47 6.91
N GLY A 535 19.45 -33.43 5.59
CA GLY A 535 19.50 -34.62 4.73
C GLY A 535 19.39 -34.33 3.23
N SER A 536 20.47 -34.52 2.49
CA SER A 536 20.59 -34.40 1.02
C SER A 536 19.80 -35.45 0.22
N VAL A 537 19.43 -35.18 -1.04
CA VAL A 537 19.86 -35.88 -2.29
C VAL A 537 19.02 -35.45 -3.53
N GLY A 538 19.69 -34.78 -4.49
CA GLY A 538 19.89 -35.16 -5.91
C GLY A 538 18.76 -35.46 -6.94
N ARG A 539 18.81 -34.66 -8.04
CA ARG A 539 18.61 -34.99 -9.50
C ARG A 539 17.17 -35.30 -9.97
N SER A 540 16.71 -35.00 -11.20
CA SER A 540 17.23 -34.35 -12.42
C SER A 540 16.12 -34.23 -13.51
N ALA A 541 16.16 -33.15 -14.29
CA ALA A 541 15.87 -32.99 -15.73
C ALA A 541 14.53 -33.45 -16.38
N GLY A 542 13.78 -32.45 -16.90
CA GLY A 542 13.60 -32.27 -18.34
C GLY A 542 12.24 -32.59 -18.97
N TYR A 543 11.44 -31.55 -19.31
CA TYR A 543 10.67 -31.49 -20.56
C TYR A 543 10.18 -30.06 -20.89
N GLN A 544 10.30 -29.66 -22.16
CA GLN A 544 9.86 -28.37 -22.72
C GLN A 544 8.64 -28.58 -23.64
N ARG A 545 7.61 -27.70 -23.58
CA ARG A 545 6.80 -27.18 -24.73
C ARG A 545 5.71 -26.15 -24.29
N PRO A 546 5.05 -25.40 -25.22
CA PRO A 546 5.25 -23.96 -25.39
C PRO A 546 4.08 -23.03 -24.98
N VAL A 547 4.37 -21.74 -25.10
CA VAL A 547 3.73 -20.51 -24.59
C VAL A 547 2.34 -20.17 -25.18
N GLY A 548 1.46 -19.64 -24.32
CA GLY A 548 0.33 -18.77 -24.66
C GLY A 548 0.16 -17.67 -23.60
N ASN A 549 0.11 -16.40 -24.05
CA ASN A 549 0.10 -15.19 -23.21
C ASN A 549 -1.06 -15.14 -22.20
N LYS A 550 -0.75 -15.10 -20.90
CA LYS A 550 -1.64 -14.59 -19.84
C LYS A 550 -0.84 -13.79 -18.82
N SER A 551 -1.15 -12.50 -18.73
CA SER A 551 -0.64 -11.57 -17.72
C SER A 551 -1.61 -11.49 -16.54
N TYR A 552 -1.86 -12.63 -15.89
CA TYR A 552 -2.23 -12.70 -14.48
C TYR A 552 -1.44 -13.90 -13.95
N GLY A 553 -0.73 -13.71 -12.85
CA GLY A 553 0.17 -14.71 -12.29
C GLY A 553 -0.56 -15.91 -11.68
N SER A 554 -1.30 -16.65 -12.49
CA SER A 554 -1.52 -18.07 -12.23
C SER A 554 -0.22 -18.77 -12.60
N THR A 555 0.60 -19.10 -11.61
CA THR A 555 1.41 -20.31 -11.73
C THR A 555 0.50 -21.45 -12.17
N ASP A 556 1.02 -22.37 -12.96
CA ASP A 556 0.32 -23.51 -13.54
C ASP A 556 -0.11 -24.50 -12.43
N LYS A 557 -1.03 -24.08 -11.54
CA LYS A 557 -1.55 -24.88 -10.43
C LYS A 557 -2.40 -26.06 -10.92
N ARG A 558 -2.81 -26.07 -12.20
CA ARG A 558 -3.61 -27.17 -12.77
C ARG A 558 -2.81 -28.47 -12.92
N SER A 559 -1.48 -28.44 -13.01
CA SER A 559 -0.66 -29.67 -13.02
C SER A 559 -0.37 -30.19 -11.60
N LEU A 560 -0.39 -29.31 -10.59
CA LEU A 560 -0.16 -29.66 -9.18
C LEU A 560 -1.37 -30.32 -8.53
N TYR A 561 -2.59 -30.06 -9.03
CA TYR A 561 -3.83 -30.54 -8.42
C TYR A 561 -4.70 -31.37 -9.36
N ALA A 562 -4.10 -32.38 -10.02
CA ALA A 562 -4.77 -33.25 -10.98
C ALA A 562 -6.02 -33.97 -10.42
N ASP A 563 -6.13 -34.07 -9.08
CA ASP A 563 -7.17 -34.82 -8.39
C ASP A 563 -8.18 -33.92 -7.65
N ALA A 564 -8.13 -32.60 -7.87
CA ALA A 564 -8.99 -31.61 -7.21
C ALA A 564 -10.51 -31.89 -7.33
N GLY A 565 -10.94 -32.62 -8.37
CA GLY A 565 -12.34 -33.00 -8.61
C GLY A 565 -12.69 -34.47 -8.34
N LYS A 566 -11.75 -35.30 -7.86
CA LYS A 566 -11.99 -36.73 -7.63
C LYS A 566 -12.63 -36.99 -6.26
N TYR A 567 -13.48 -38.01 -6.16
CA TYR A 567 -14.01 -38.47 -4.87
C TYR A 567 -12.89 -39.03 -3.98
N TRP A 568 -13.04 -38.89 -2.66
CA TRP A 568 -12.12 -39.45 -1.67
C TRP A 568 -12.38 -40.94 -1.48
N THR A 569 -11.33 -41.76 -1.44
CA THR A 569 -11.43 -43.19 -1.08
C THR A 569 -11.17 -43.39 0.40
N ALA A 570 -11.58 -44.55 0.96
CA ALA A 570 -11.32 -44.88 2.37
C ALA A 570 -9.80 -44.93 2.68
N ALA A 571 -8.98 -45.43 1.76
CA ALA A 571 -7.53 -45.44 1.90
C ALA A 571 -6.94 -44.02 1.94
N GLN A 572 -7.49 -43.09 1.14
CA GLN A 572 -7.08 -41.69 1.17
C GLN A 572 -7.51 -40.98 2.46
N ASP A 573 -8.61 -41.41 3.10
CA ASP A 573 -9.01 -40.87 4.39
C ASP A 573 -8.07 -41.33 5.52
N GLU A 574 -7.66 -42.61 5.52
CA GLU A 574 -6.68 -43.15 6.47
C GLU A 574 -5.31 -42.48 6.29
N GLU A 575 -4.84 -42.35 5.05
CA GLU A 575 -3.59 -41.67 4.72
C GLU A 575 -3.64 -40.17 5.09
N LEU A 576 -4.77 -39.50 4.87
CA LEU A 576 -4.97 -38.11 5.25
C LEU A 576 -4.95 -37.93 6.77
N GLN A 577 -5.55 -38.87 7.52
CA GLN A 577 -5.53 -38.87 8.97
C GLN A 577 -4.10 -39.07 9.50
N GLU A 578 -3.37 -40.05 8.96
CA GLU A 578 -1.98 -40.33 9.36
C GLU A 578 -1.06 -39.14 9.05
N LEU A 579 -1.17 -38.56 7.85
CA LEU A 579 -0.36 -37.39 7.46
C LEU A 579 -0.64 -36.16 8.33
N TYR A 580 -1.91 -35.96 8.72
CA TYR A 580 -2.31 -34.87 9.58
C TYR A 580 -1.88 -35.05 11.05
N GLU A 581 -1.88 -36.29 11.55
CA GLU A 581 -1.41 -36.63 12.91
C GLU A 581 0.12 -36.59 13.03
N THR A 582 0.85 -36.83 11.94
CA THR A 582 2.32 -36.97 11.92
C THR A 582 3.07 -35.65 11.64
N PHE A 583 2.45 -34.48 11.87
CA PHE A 583 3.06 -33.13 11.79
C PHE A 583 3.53 -32.66 10.40
N HIS A 584 2.82 -32.99 9.32
CA HIS A 584 3.07 -32.38 8.00
C HIS A 584 2.24 -31.09 7.83
N SER A 585 2.75 -30.11 7.06
CA SER A 585 1.98 -28.90 6.76
C SER A 585 0.81 -29.24 5.83
N LEU A 586 -0.29 -28.47 5.87
CA LEU A 586 -1.41 -28.68 4.94
C LEU A 586 -1.00 -28.46 3.47
N ALA A 587 0.09 -27.74 3.23
CA ALA A 587 0.68 -27.58 1.90
C ALA A 587 1.26 -28.90 1.40
N ASP A 588 2.02 -29.59 2.24
CA ASP A 588 2.65 -30.87 1.90
C ASP A 588 1.58 -31.95 1.68
N ILE A 589 0.52 -31.94 2.51
CA ILE A 589 -0.63 -32.84 2.35
C ILE A 589 -1.36 -32.52 1.02
N ALA A 590 -1.61 -31.24 0.73
CA ALA A 590 -2.23 -30.84 -0.53
C ALA A 590 -1.41 -31.28 -1.75
N GLU A 591 -0.09 -31.14 -1.69
CA GLU A 591 0.83 -31.60 -2.73
C GLU A 591 0.85 -33.13 -2.85
N SER A 592 0.90 -33.88 -1.74
CA SER A 592 0.93 -35.35 -1.77
C SER A 592 -0.35 -35.94 -2.38
N PHE A 593 -1.50 -35.34 -2.09
CA PHE A 593 -2.78 -35.77 -2.63
C PHE A 593 -3.09 -35.21 -4.03
N GLY A 594 -2.28 -34.27 -4.54
CA GLY A 594 -2.60 -33.55 -5.76
C GLY A 594 -3.97 -32.86 -5.68
N ARG A 595 -4.30 -32.28 -4.52
CA ARG A 595 -5.57 -31.57 -4.23
C ARG A 595 -5.31 -30.19 -3.64
N THR A 596 -6.23 -29.24 -3.82
CA THR A 596 -6.07 -27.91 -3.22
C THR A 596 -6.08 -27.98 -1.69
N LYS A 597 -5.39 -27.05 -1.01
CA LYS A 597 -5.42 -26.93 0.47
C LYS A 597 -6.86 -26.87 1.00
N GLY A 598 -7.75 -26.16 0.31
CA GLY A 598 -9.17 -26.09 0.65
C GLY A 598 -9.87 -27.45 0.62
N ALA A 599 -9.55 -28.32 -0.36
CA ALA A 599 -10.10 -29.66 -0.44
C ALA A 599 -9.61 -30.57 0.70
N ILE A 600 -8.35 -30.43 1.11
CA ILE A 600 -7.78 -31.11 2.28
C ILE A 600 -8.51 -30.68 3.56
N ILE A 601 -8.60 -29.36 3.80
CA ILE A 601 -9.29 -28.79 4.98
C ILE A 601 -10.75 -29.26 5.04
N ALA A 602 -11.48 -29.15 3.94
CA ALA A 602 -12.88 -29.59 3.87
C ALA A 602 -13.03 -31.09 4.18
N ARG A 603 -12.06 -31.93 3.79
CA ARG A 603 -12.10 -33.36 4.09
C ARG A 603 -11.75 -33.65 5.54
N LEU A 604 -10.72 -33.02 6.10
CA LEU A 604 -10.34 -33.18 7.50
C LEU A 604 -11.49 -32.80 8.46
N LYS A 605 -12.25 -31.75 8.13
CA LYS A 605 -13.47 -31.38 8.86
C LYS A 605 -14.55 -32.47 8.78
N LYS A 606 -14.77 -33.03 7.58
CA LYS A 606 -15.73 -34.12 7.40
C LYS A 606 -15.35 -35.39 8.17
N LEU A 607 -14.05 -35.62 8.36
CA LEU A 607 -13.51 -36.73 9.15
C LEU A 607 -13.48 -36.44 10.67
N GLY A 608 -13.86 -35.23 11.11
CA GLY A 608 -13.83 -34.84 12.53
C GLY A 608 -12.43 -34.64 13.10
N LEU A 609 -11.43 -34.50 12.24
CA LEU A 609 -10.02 -34.29 12.63
C LEU A 609 -9.68 -32.80 12.75
N MET A 610 -10.54 -31.93 12.24
CA MET A 610 -10.37 -30.48 12.23
C MET A 610 -11.72 -29.83 12.53
N ASP A 611 -11.75 -28.86 13.43
CA ASP A 611 -12.97 -28.11 13.77
C ASP A 611 -13.28 -27.00 12.76
#